data_AF-A0A7S2ATJ6-F1
#
_entry.id   AF-A0A7S2ATJ6-F1
#
_cell.length_a   1.000
_cell.length_b   1.000
_cell.length_c   1.000
_cell.angle_alpha   90.00
_cell.angle_beta   90.00
_cell.angle_gamma   90.00
#
_symmetry.space_group_name_H-M   'P 1'
#
loop_
_entity.id
_entity.type
_entity.pdbx_description
1 polymer ?
#
loop_
_entity_poly.entity_id
_entity_poly.type
_entity_poly.pdbx_seq_one_letter_code
_entity_poly.pdbx_strand_id
1 'polypeptide(L)'
;LWTCHFSMTPPRSICANASLLVLATLCASSTASNFPQRLLPSLTRLLPSVEEAEVPIFATPQAPLNDDVVGASSALESMLDEVTSFNVTSDLIIRYDKNPSIWRQYKGTILQGTLKISVLLTVINMLVCIKLNTMVNHNPATMEQLDKLFTSLDNLWTTQMTLAAFTLSFFLTEAFSIWKEILSVGRQIQDRLSALIRVSASHAARDKKTGGITSGAQVTLSTISRYNRLFGVLFYSSVSRKHAILACDDALAGLMKRGVITEDERAILSALPPNRRHHSVAQWLTLAFLRGEELGHFRQEGNLHDFVVAEVAQLLVS
;
A
#
# COMPACT_ATOMS: atom_id res chain seq x y z
N LEU A 1 24.08 -20.50 16.21
CA LEU A 1 24.56 -21.81 16.73
C LEU A 1 25.59 -22.47 15.81
N TRP A 2 26.43 -21.68 15.14
CA TRP A 2 27.66 -22.13 14.49
C TRP A 2 28.77 -21.17 14.92
N THR A 3 29.54 -21.56 15.92
CA THR A 3 30.75 -20.90 16.37
C THR A 3 31.92 -21.75 15.91
N CYS A 4 32.50 -21.41 14.75
CA CYS A 4 33.83 -21.87 14.40
C CYS A 4 34.85 -21.10 15.26
N HIS A 5 35.49 -21.83 16.16
CA HIS A 5 36.65 -21.40 16.93
C HIS A 5 37.84 -21.21 15.97
N PHE A 6 38.10 -19.98 15.53
CA PHE A 6 39.40 -19.59 15.00
C PHE A 6 40.09 -18.71 16.04
N SER A 7 41.14 -19.28 16.64
CA SER A 7 42.01 -18.65 17.64
C SER A 7 42.98 -17.68 16.95
N MET A 8 42.49 -16.50 16.62
CA MET A 8 43.26 -15.26 16.59
C MET A 8 42.27 -14.17 17.01
N THR A 9 42.30 -13.78 18.29
CA THR A 9 41.49 -12.68 18.81
C THR A 9 42.25 -11.36 18.63
N PRO A 10 41.96 -10.55 17.59
CA PRO A 10 42.10 -9.11 17.76
C PRO A 10 41.13 -8.66 18.87
N PRO A 11 41.42 -7.58 19.60
CA PRO A 11 40.54 -7.11 20.66
C PRO A 11 39.13 -6.86 20.09
N ARG A 12 38.12 -7.46 20.72
CA ARG A 12 36.71 -7.46 20.28
C ARG A 12 36.13 -6.06 20.02
N SER A 13 36.77 -4.99 20.50
CA SER A 13 36.42 -3.60 20.26
C SER A 13 36.65 -3.14 18.82
N ILE A 14 37.64 -3.68 18.10
CA ILE A 14 38.02 -3.16 16.77
C ILE A 14 37.01 -3.56 15.69
N CYS A 15 36.48 -4.79 15.74
CA CYS A 15 35.53 -5.28 14.72
C CYS A 15 34.12 -4.67 14.85
N ALA A 16 33.69 -4.33 16.07
CA ALA A 16 32.42 -3.62 16.27
C ALA A 16 32.50 -2.17 15.74
N ASN A 17 33.65 -1.51 15.92
CA ASN A 17 33.82 -0.09 15.64
C ASN A 17 34.16 0.23 14.17
N ALA A 18 34.68 -0.72 13.39
CA ALA A 18 34.86 -0.54 11.94
C ALA A 18 33.52 -0.35 11.20
N SER A 19 32.46 -0.98 11.69
CA SER A 19 31.09 -0.81 11.16
C SER A 19 30.55 0.62 11.37
N LEU A 20 30.99 1.26 12.45
CA LEU A 20 30.63 2.62 12.80
C LEU A 20 31.35 3.64 11.92
N LEU A 21 32.60 3.37 11.53
CA LEU A 21 33.39 4.27 10.69
C LEU A 21 32.80 4.38 9.27
N VAL A 22 32.26 3.29 8.74
CA VAL A 22 31.59 3.23 7.42
C VAL A 22 30.24 3.95 7.45
N LEU A 23 29.45 3.78 8.51
CA LEU A 23 28.21 4.53 8.69
C LEU A 23 28.47 6.03 8.92
N ALA A 24 29.49 6.39 9.68
CA ALA A 24 29.89 7.79 9.88
C ALA A 24 30.40 8.45 8.59
N THR A 25 31.16 7.73 7.76
CA THR A 25 31.60 8.24 6.45
C THR A 25 30.46 8.34 5.43
N LEU A 26 29.46 7.44 5.48
CA LEU A 26 28.24 7.52 4.68
C LEU A 26 27.28 8.63 5.16
N CYS A 27 27.20 8.88 6.47
CA CYS A 27 26.44 10.00 7.03
C CYS A 27 27.16 11.34 6.79
N ALA A 28 28.49 11.38 6.85
CA ALA A 28 29.29 12.57 6.55
C ALA A 28 29.25 12.92 5.05
N SER A 29 29.20 11.93 4.16
CA SER A 29 29.03 12.16 2.72
C SER A 29 27.59 12.56 2.35
N SER A 30 26.59 12.09 3.10
CA SER A 30 25.18 12.53 2.97
C SER A 30 24.94 13.95 3.51
N THR A 31 25.70 14.39 4.52
CA THR A 31 25.59 15.74 5.10
C THR A 31 26.46 16.80 4.42
N ALA A 32 27.32 16.42 3.46
CA ALA A 32 28.20 17.35 2.75
C ALA A 32 27.59 18.05 1.52
N SER A 33 26.29 17.91 1.26
CA SER A 33 25.60 18.82 0.32
C SER A 33 24.13 19.03 0.69
N ASN A 34 23.87 20.21 1.25
CA ASN A 34 22.55 20.84 1.42
C ASN A 34 21.57 20.20 2.42
N PHE A 35 21.83 20.38 3.71
CA PHE A 35 20.76 20.42 4.72
C PHE A 35 20.60 21.87 5.22
N PRO A 36 19.53 22.61 4.86
CA PRO A 36 19.44 24.03 5.20
C PRO A 36 19.00 24.21 6.66
N GLN A 37 19.82 24.88 7.45
CA GLN A 37 19.54 25.40 8.81
C GLN A 37 18.40 26.45 8.87
N ARG A 38 17.51 26.52 7.86
CA ARG A 38 16.36 27.46 7.81
C ARG A 38 15.01 26.84 8.20
N LEU A 39 14.94 25.56 8.54
CA LEU A 39 13.64 24.88 8.72
C LEU A 39 13.13 24.76 10.17
N LEU A 40 13.95 24.98 11.20
CA LEU A 40 13.44 24.90 12.58
C LEU A 40 12.46 26.03 12.98
N PRO A 41 12.65 27.31 12.55
CA PRO A 41 11.66 28.36 12.81
C PRO A 41 10.42 28.30 11.91
N SER A 42 10.45 27.47 10.86
CA SER A 42 9.35 27.30 9.90
C SER A 42 8.39 26.17 10.30
N LEU A 43 8.87 25.19 11.07
CA LEU A 43 8.05 24.08 11.57
C LEU A 43 7.09 24.51 12.69
N THR A 44 7.35 25.61 13.40
CA THR A 44 6.43 26.18 14.38
C THR A 44 5.37 27.11 13.76
N ARG A 45 5.55 27.54 12.50
CA ARG A 45 4.53 28.29 11.73
C ARG A 45 3.66 27.41 10.81
N LEU A 46 3.91 26.10 10.78
CA LEU A 46 3.20 25.12 9.96
C LEU A 46 2.26 24.22 10.76
N LEU A 47 1.94 24.56 12.01
CA LEU A 47 0.72 24.06 12.65
C LEU A 47 -0.43 24.99 12.22
N PRO A 48 -1.29 24.59 11.26
CA PRO A 48 -2.48 25.36 10.99
C PRO A 48 -3.39 25.23 12.22
N SER A 49 -4.06 26.33 12.56
CA SER A 49 -5.31 26.26 13.31
C SER A 49 -6.20 25.23 12.64
N VAL A 50 -6.72 24.31 13.44
CA VAL A 50 -7.65 23.25 13.06
C VAL A 50 -8.96 23.90 12.60
N GLU A 51 -9.02 24.30 11.34
CA GLU A 51 -10.24 24.65 10.62
C GLU A 51 -9.97 24.44 9.13
N GLU A 52 -10.58 23.39 8.57
CA GLU A 52 -10.72 23.09 7.13
C GLU A 52 -9.42 22.90 6.31
N ALA A 53 -8.56 21.98 6.73
CA ALA A 53 -7.61 21.36 5.80
C ALA A 53 -8.30 20.17 5.11
N GLU A 54 -8.71 20.34 3.85
CA GLU A 54 -8.94 19.21 2.95
C GLU A 54 -7.66 18.36 2.91
N VAL A 55 -7.73 17.22 3.58
CA VAL A 55 -6.60 16.33 3.82
C VAL A 55 -6.12 15.73 2.50
N PRO A 56 -4.94 16.09 1.96
CA PRO A 56 -4.42 15.50 0.74
C PRO A 56 -3.58 14.26 1.13
N ILE A 57 -4.20 13.25 1.74
CA ILE A 57 -3.48 12.00 2.10
C ILE A 57 -3.26 11.09 0.89
N PHE A 58 -4.02 11.27 -0.19
CA PHE A 58 -3.78 10.57 -1.45
C PHE A 58 -3.20 11.55 -2.47
N ALA A 59 -1.87 11.59 -2.55
CA ALA A 59 -1.19 12.19 -3.70
C ALA A 59 -1.86 11.65 -4.96
N THR A 60 -2.49 12.53 -5.74
CA THR A 60 -3.10 12.19 -7.02
C THR A 60 -2.09 11.36 -7.80
N PRO A 61 -2.41 10.10 -8.18
CA PRO A 61 -1.46 9.28 -8.92
C PRO A 61 -1.07 10.05 -10.18
N GLN A 62 0.14 10.61 -10.22
CA GLN A 62 0.66 11.17 -11.46
C GLN A 62 0.82 9.98 -12.39
N ALA A 63 0.08 10.01 -13.50
CA ALA A 63 0.15 8.99 -14.53
C ALA A 63 1.63 8.78 -14.89
N PRO A 64 2.12 7.52 -14.96
CA PRO A 64 3.50 7.26 -15.31
C PRO A 64 3.82 7.87 -16.68
N LEU A 65 4.87 8.69 -16.74
CA LEU A 65 5.36 9.33 -17.95
C LEU A 65 5.76 8.26 -19.00
N ASN A 66 4.99 8.26 -20.10
CA ASN A 66 5.19 7.87 -21.51
C ASN A 66 6.38 7.04 -22.06
N ASP A 67 7.43 6.67 -21.32
CA ASP A 67 8.65 6.16 -21.99
C ASP A 67 8.66 4.64 -22.30
N ASP A 68 7.69 3.84 -21.80
CA ASP A 68 7.58 2.39 -22.07
C ASP A 68 6.16 1.97 -22.51
N VAL A 69 5.69 2.49 -23.66
CA VAL A 69 4.32 2.26 -24.17
C VAL A 69 3.97 0.78 -24.33
N VAL A 70 4.90 -0.06 -24.81
CA VAL A 70 4.66 -1.50 -25.02
C VAL A 70 4.56 -2.26 -23.69
N GLY A 71 5.41 -1.90 -22.72
CA GLY A 71 5.36 -2.49 -21.38
C GLY A 71 4.06 -2.12 -20.66
N ALA A 72 3.66 -0.85 -20.74
CA ALA A 72 2.44 -0.34 -20.12
C ALA A 72 1.17 -1.03 -20.65
N SER A 73 1.06 -1.25 -21.97
CA SER A 73 -0.10 -1.95 -22.55
C SER A 73 -0.21 -3.40 -22.06
N SER A 74 0.91 -4.15 -22.02
CA SER A 74 0.90 -5.53 -21.52
C SER A 74 0.57 -5.63 -20.02
N ALA A 75 1.06 -4.67 -19.23
CA ALA A 75 0.76 -4.58 -17.80
C ALA A 75 -0.72 -4.24 -17.56
N LEU A 76 -1.28 -3.32 -18.36
CA LEU A 76 -2.70 -2.97 -18.32
C LEU A 76 -3.58 -4.18 -18.64
N GLU A 77 -3.32 -4.90 -19.73
CA GLU A 77 -4.11 -6.08 -20.09
C GLU A 77 -4.02 -7.17 -19.03
N SER A 78 -2.83 -7.41 -18.45
CA SER A 78 -2.66 -8.35 -17.34
C SER A 78 -3.45 -7.93 -16.10
N MET A 79 -3.51 -6.64 -15.77
CA MET A 79 -4.29 -6.13 -14.66
C MET A 79 -5.80 -6.19 -14.93
N LEU A 80 -6.22 -5.90 -16.16
CA LEU A 80 -7.61 -6.06 -16.57
C LEU A 80 -8.04 -7.53 -16.47
N ASP A 81 -7.20 -8.47 -16.90
CA ASP A 81 -7.50 -9.90 -16.75
C ASP A 81 -7.57 -10.31 -15.27
N GLU A 82 -6.64 -9.86 -14.43
CA GLU A 82 -6.70 -10.11 -12.97
C GLU A 82 -8.02 -9.59 -12.38
N VAL A 83 -8.37 -8.34 -12.68
CA VAL A 83 -9.53 -7.66 -12.10
C VAL A 83 -10.87 -8.13 -12.69
N THR A 84 -10.89 -8.66 -13.91
CA THR A 84 -12.09 -9.19 -14.58
C THR A 84 -12.25 -10.71 -14.47
N SER A 85 -11.21 -11.42 -14.05
CA SER A 85 -11.27 -12.86 -13.80
C SER A 85 -12.32 -13.19 -12.73
N PHE A 86 -13.17 -14.19 -12.99
CA PHE A 86 -14.11 -14.71 -11.98
C PHE A 86 -13.42 -15.61 -10.95
N ASN A 87 -12.20 -16.06 -11.27
CA ASN A 87 -11.38 -16.86 -10.40
C ASN A 87 -10.52 -15.93 -9.56
N VAL A 88 -10.83 -15.81 -8.27
CA VAL A 88 -10.00 -15.07 -7.31
C VAL A 88 -8.68 -15.82 -7.16
N THR A 89 -7.68 -15.46 -7.97
CA THR A 89 -6.33 -16.06 -7.92
C THR A 89 -5.47 -15.47 -6.81
N SER A 90 -5.80 -14.27 -6.33
CA SER A 90 -5.10 -13.54 -5.28
C SER A 90 -6.11 -12.92 -4.32
N ASP A 91 -5.91 -13.10 -3.01
CA ASP A 91 -6.68 -12.35 -2.03
C ASP A 91 -6.38 -10.85 -2.18
N LEU A 92 -7.40 -10.05 -2.47
CA LEU A 92 -7.27 -8.59 -2.65
C LEU A 92 -6.70 -7.91 -1.38
N ILE A 93 -7.03 -8.47 -0.22
CA ILE A 93 -6.35 -8.17 1.05
C ILE A 93 -5.38 -9.31 1.30
N ILE A 94 -4.08 -9.02 1.25
CA ILE A 94 -3.02 -9.97 1.60
C ILE A 94 -3.38 -10.59 2.95
N ARG A 95 -3.84 -11.84 2.94
CA ARG A 95 -4.00 -12.60 4.17
C ARG A 95 -2.60 -12.98 4.59
N TYR A 96 -2.26 -12.62 5.83
CA TYR A 96 -1.05 -13.13 6.44
C TYR A 96 -1.20 -14.65 6.52
N ASP A 97 -0.49 -15.37 5.65
CA ASP A 97 -0.43 -16.82 5.72
C ASP A 97 0.17 -17.18 7.08
N LYS A 98 -0.61 -17.89 7.89
CA LYS A 98 -0.20 -18.34 9.23
C LYS A 98 0.74 -19.52 9.08
N ASN A 99 1.87 -19.30 8.41
CA ASN A 99 2.91 -20.29 8.34
C ASN A 99 3.57 -20.35 9.73
N PRO A 100 3.64 -21.51 10.40
CA PRO A 100 4.11 -21.61 11.78
C PRO A 100 5.57 -21.21 11.98
N SER A 101 6.33 -21.03 10.90
CA SER A 101 7.72 -20.61 10.95
C SER A 101 7.92 -19.29 10.20
N ILE A 102 7.61 -18.18 10.87
CA ILE A 102 7.87 -16.82 10.40
C ILE A 102 9.32 -16.60 9.98
N TRP A 103 10.25 -17.36 10.57
CA TRP A 103 11.69 -17.30 10.31
C TRP A 103 12.13 -18.02 9.03
N ARG A 104 11.29 -18.90 8.46
CA ARG A 104 11.57 -19.59 7.19
C ARG A 104 11.02 -18.85 5.97
N GLN A 105 10.13 -17.88 6.20
CA GLN A 105 9.56 -17.09 5.12
C GLN A 105 10.60 -16.06 4.65
N TYR A 106 10.99 -16.10 3.38
CA TYR A 106 11.86 -15.06 2.81
C TYR A 106 11.05 -13.89 2.27
N LYS A 107 9.98 -14.17 1.52
CA LYS A 107 9.14 -13.15 0.87
C LYS A 107 8.39 -12.29 1.91
N GLY A 108 8.55 -10.98 1.80
CA GLY A 108 7.91 -10.01 2.69
C GLY A 108 8.59 -9.82 4.05
N THR A 109 9.82 -10.34 4.22
CA THR A 109 10.59 -10.15 5.46
C THR A 109 11.59 -9.01 5.36
N ILE A 110 12.04 -8.54 6.52
CA ILE A 110 13.11 -7.54 6.65
C ILE A 110 14.37 -8.01 5.91
N LEU A 111 14.66 -9.32 5.93
CA LEU A 111 15.81 -9.89 5.22
C LEU A 111 15.75 -9.62 3.72
N GLN A 112 14.59 -9.75 3.07
CA GLN A 112 14.48 -9.48 1.64
C GLN A 112 14.84 -8.03 1.31
N GLY A 113 14.48 -7.08 2.18
CA GLY A 113 14.77 -5.65 2.00
C GLY A 113 16.20 -5.27 2.38
N THR A 114 16.76 -5.88 3.42
CA THR A 114 18.04 -5.45 4.00
C THR A 114 19.22 -6.33 3.62
N LEU A 115 19.03 -7.54 3.04
CA LEU A 115 20.14 -8.46 2.81
C LEU A 115 21.22 -7.88 1.89
N LYS A 116 20.83 -7.25 0.77
CA LYS A 116 21.80 -6.67 -0.18
C LYS A 116 22.64 -5.57 0.46
N ILE A 117 21.99 -4.64 1.18
CA ILE A 117 22.70 -3.54 1.84
C ILE A 117 23.53 -4.04 3.02
N SER A 118 23.04 -5.02 3.79
CA SER A 118 23.77 -5.64 4.89
C SER A 118 25.03 -6.37 4.41
N VAL A 119 24.94 -7.12 3.31
CA VAL A 119 26.10 -7.80 2.70
C VAL A 119 27.10 -6.75 2.21
N LEU A 120 26.64 -5.71 1.51
CA LEU A 120 27.50 -4.61 1.05
C LEU A 120 28.24 -3.96 2.22
N LEU A 121 27.52 -3.56 3.27
CA LEU A 121 28.12 -2.95 4.46
C LEU A 121 29.09 -3.90 5.16
N THR A 122 28.78 -5.20 5.24
CA THR A 122 29.68 -6.21 5.83
C THR A 122 30.99 -6.33 5.05
N VAL A 123 30.93 -6.30 3.71
CA VAL A 123 32.13 -6.32 2.86
C VAL A 123 32.96 -5.05 3.07
N ILE A 124 32.33 -3.87 3.11
CA ILE A 124 33.04 -2.62 3.36
C ILE A 124 33.71 -2.65 4.75
N ASN A 125 33.00 -3.11 5.78
CA ASN A 125 33.54 -3.23 7.13
C ASN A 125 34.73 -4.20 7.19
N MET A 126 34.66 -5.32 6.46
CA MET A 126 35.76 -6.28 6.34
C MET A 126 37.00 -5.63 5.70
N LEU A 127 36.82 -4.88 4.61
CA LEU A 127 37.93 -4.19 3.95
C LEU A 127 38.57 -3.12 4.84
N VAL A 128 37.75 -2.37 5.60
CA VAL A 128 38.23 -1.39 6.59
C VAL A 128 39.02 -2.08 7.70
N CYS A 129 38.51 -3.18 8.26
CA CYS A 129 39.23 -3.97 9.27
C CYS A 129 40.59 -4.48 8.77
N ILE A 130 40.63 -5.03 7.55
CA ILE A 130 41.88 -5.50 6.94
C ILE A 130 42.86 -4.33 6.81
N LYS A 131 42.41 -3.19 6.29
CA LYS A 131 43.26 -2.01 6.12
C LYS A 131 43.81 -1.49 7.45
N LEU A 132 42.95 -1.34 8.46
CA LEU A 132 43.36 -0.89 9.79
C LEU A 132 44.37 -1.86 10.42
N ASN A 133 44.13 -3.17 10.33
CA ASN A 133 45.05 -4.18 10.84
C ASN A 133 46.42 -4.10 10.15
N THR A 134 46.47 -3.92 8.83
CA THR A 134 47.74 -3.74 8.11
C THR A 134 48.47 -2.47 8.54
N MET A 135 47.76 -1.37 8.83
CA MET A 135 48.36 -0.11 9.30
C MET A 135 48.93 -0.24 10.71
N VAL A 136 48.19 -0.87 11.63
CA VAL A 136 48.63 -1.10 13.02
C VAL A 136 49.87 -2.00 13.06
N ASN A 137 49.91 -3.06 12.25
CA ASN A 137 51.07 -3.95 12.16
C ASN A 137 52.33 -3.23 11.63
N HIS A 138 52.16 -2.20 10.79
CA HIS A 138 53.28 -1.44 10.25
C HIS A 138 53.77 -0.33 11.21
N ASN A 139 52.85 0.28 11.95
CA ASN A 139 53.18 1.32 12.93
C ASN A 139 52.31 1.17 14.20
N PRO A 140 52.86 0.59 15.29
CA PRO A 140 52.11 0.34 16.51
C PRO A 140 51.69 1.64 17.23
N ALA A 141 52.37 2.76 17.01
CA ALA A 141 51.99 4.06 17.59
C ALA A 141 50.64 4.57 17.06
N THR A 142 50.19 4.09 15.90
CA THR A 142 48.86 4.40 15.33
C THR A 142 47.72 3.88 16.21
N MET A 143 47.97 2.84 17.01
CA MET A 143 46.95 2.21 17.84
C MET A 143 46.38 3.17 18.90
N GLU A 144 47.22 4.01 19.53
CA GLU A 144 46.75 4.96 20.56
C GLU A 144 45.82 6.04 19.97
N GLN A 145 46.12 6.50 18.75
CA GLN A 145 45.29 7.48 18.06
C GLN A 145 43.95 6.86 17.64
N LEU A 146 43.98 5.63 17.13
CA LEU A 146 42.76 4.89 16.74
C LEU A 146 41.87 4.61 17.95
N ASP A 147 42.44 4.28 19.11
CA ASP A 147 41.67 4.01 20.32
C ASP A 147 40.87 5.24 20.76
N LYS A 148 41.51 6.42 20.82
CA LYS A 148 40.82 7.70 21.15
C LYS A 148 39.71 8.03 20.14
N LEU A 149 39.95 7.79 18.85
CA LEU A 149 38.94 7.98 17.81
C LEU A 149 37.77 7.01 17.99
N PHE A 150 38.04 5.74 18.27
CA PHE A 150 37.01 4.73 18.48
C PHE A 150 36.20 4.98 19.75
N THR A 151 36.81 5.41 20.86
CA THR A 151 36.06 5.81 22.06
C THR A 151 35.13 6.99 21.77
N SER A 152 35.61 7.99 21.02
CA SER A 152 34.79 9.15 20.64
C SER A 152 33.63 8.74 19.73
N LEU A 153 33.90 7.86 18.77
CA LEU A 153 32.91 7.32 17.85
C LEU A 153 31.87 6.46 18.58
N ASP A 154 32.27 5.67 19.57
CA ASP A 154 31.38 4.84 20.38
C ASP A 154 30.40 5.69 21.22
N ASN A 155 30.88 6.79 21.81
CA ASN A 155 30.03 7.74 22.51
C ASN A 155 29.02 8.43 21.57
N LEU A 156 29.48 8.87 20.39
CA LEU A 156 28.61 9.46 19.38
C LEU A 156 27.58 8.44 18.87
N TRP A 157 28.02 7.22 18.59
CA TRP A 157 27.17 6.13 18.13
C TRP A 157 26.10 5.79 19.16
N THR A 158 26.46 5.67 20.43
CA THR A 158 25.52 5.40 21.52
C THR A 158 24.43 6.47 21.58
N THR A 159 24.83 7.74 21.48
CA THR A 159 23.89 8.87 21.45
C THR A 159 22.97 8.82 20.22
N GLN A 160 23.55 8.57 19.04
CA GLN A 160 22.82 8.46 17.78
C GLN A 160 21.85 7.27 17.78
N MET A 161 22.24 6.13 18.36
CA MET A 161 21.42 4.92 18.45
C MET A 161 20.17 5.18 19.29
N THR A 162 20.29 5.88 20.42
CA THR A 162 19.13 6.26 21.24
C THR A 162 18.19 7.20 20.48
N LEU A 163 18.72 8.23 19.81
CA LEU A 163 17.91 9.16 19.01
C LEU A 163 17.22 8.46 17.83
N ALA A 164 17.95 7.59 17.12
CA ALA A 164 17.42 6.83 16.00
C ALA A 164 16.34 5.84 16.46
N ALA A 165 16.54 5.15 17.59
CA ALA A 165 15.54 4.26 18.16
C ALA A 165 14.27 5.01 18.54
N PHE A 166 14.39 6.14 19.24
CA PHE A 166 13.23 6.98 19.59
C PHE A 166 12.47 7.45 18.36
N THR A 167 13.19 8.00 17.38
CA THR A 167 12.61 8.54 16.14
C THR A 167 11.93 7.43 15.33
N LEU A 168 12.59 6.29 15.16
CA LEU A 168 12.05 5.14 14.45
C LEU A 168 10.81 4.58 15.14
N SER A 169 10.83 4.45 16.47
CA SER A 169 9.66 3.99 17.23
C SER A 169 8.48 4.95 17.05
N PHE A 170 8.69 6.26 17.15
CA PHE A 170 7.64 7.25 16.95
C PHE A 170 7.02 7.15 15.55
N PHE A 171 7.85 7.21 14.50
CA PHE A 171 7.35 7.12 13.12
C PHE A 171 6.72 5.78 12.80
N LEU A 172 7.26 4.68 13.32
CA LEU A 172 6.71 3.35 13.09
C LEU A 172 5.35 3.19 13.75
N THR A 173 5.18 3.71 14.97
CA THR A 173 3.88 3.72 15.65
C THR A 173 2.84 4.52 14.86
N GLU A 174 3.21 5.70 14.38
CA GLU A 174 2.30 6.55 13.59
C GLU A 174 1.94 5.93 12.24
N ALA A 175 2.94 5.45 11.49
CA ALA A 175 2.73 4.77 10.22
C ALA A 175 1.86 3.51 10.39
N PHE A 176 2.04 2.77 11.49
CA PHE A 176 1.22 1.61 11.80
C PHE A 176 -0.23 1.98 12.14
N SER A 177 -0.46 3.11 12.81
CA SER A 177 -1.81 3.63 13.07
C SER A 177 -2.52 3.99 11.78
N ILE A 178 -1.89 4.76 10.90
CA ILE A 178 -2.42 5.11 9.58
C ILE A 178 -2.70 3.85 8.75
N TRP A 179 -1.78 2.89 8.72
CA TRP A 179 -1.98 1.63 8.00
C TRP A 179 -3.19 0.85 8.51
N LYS A 180 -3.39 0.77 9.83
CA LYS A 180 -4.57 0.12 10.43
C LYS A 180 -5.86 0.82 10.05
N GLU A 181 -5.87 2.15 10.02
CA GLU A 181 -7.03 2.94 9.64
C GLU A 181 -7.41 2.70 8.18
N ILE A 182 -6.46 2.79 7.25
CA ILE A 182 -6.67 2.49 5.83
C ILE A 182 -7.20 1.05 5.65
N LEU A 183 -6.63 0.08 6.38
CA LEU A 183 -7.08 -1.30 6.34
C LEU A 183 -8.51 -1.45 6.88
N SER A 184 -8.86 -0.71 7.93
CA SER A 184 -10.20 -0.70 8.52
C SER A 184 -11.22 -0.13 7.54
N VAL A 185 -10.96 1.04 6.95
CA VAL A 185 -11.83 1.67 5.94
C VAL A 185 -11.98 0.75 4.72
N GLY A 186 -10.87 0.21 4.21
CA GLY A 186 -10.91 -0.72 3.08
C GLY A 186 -11.77 -1.96 3.34
N ARG A 187 -11.72 -2.52 4.56
CA ARG A 187 -12.58 -3.65 4.96
C ARG A 187 -14.04 -3.24 5.11
N GLN A 188 -14.32 -2.09 5.71
CA GLN A 188 -15.69 -1.57 5.84
C GLN A 188 -16.34 -1.42 4.46
N ILE A 189 -15.63 -0.84 3.49
CA ILE A 189 -16.13 -0.72 2.11
C ILE A 189 -16.45 -2.11 1.52
N GLN A 190 -15.55 -3.08 1.66
CA GLN A 190 -15.78 -4.45 1.17
C GLN A 190 -16.97 -5.14 1.85
N ASP A 191 -17.12 -4.96 3.15
CA ASP A 191 -18.21 -5.54 3.93
C ASP A 191 -19.56 -4.95 3.52
N ARG A 192 -19.62 -3.63 3.30
CA ARG A 192 -20.83 -2.93 2.82
C ARG A 192 -21.22 -3.34 1.40
N LEU A 193 -20.27 -3.37 0.47
CA LEU A 193 -20.49 -3.87 -0.89
C LEU A 193 -21.01 -5.31 -0.89
N SER A 194 -20.45 -6.16 -0.01
CA SER A 194 -20.91 -7.54 0.17
C SER A 194 -22.29 -7.63 0.84
N ALA A 195 -22.60 -6.72 1.77
CA ALA A 195 -23.92 -6.62 2.39
C ALA A 195 -24.99 -6.22 1.37
N LEU A 196 -24.72 -5.22 0.52
CA LEU A 196 -25.62 -4.81 -0.56
C LEU A 196 -26.00 -5.99 -1.46
N ILE A 197 -25.01 -6.76 -1.97
CA ILE A 197 -25.30 -7.92 -2.82
C ILE A 197 -26.12 -8.98 -2.07
N ARG A 198 -25.76 -9.31 -0.83
CA ARG A 198 -26.47 -10.32 -0.02
C ARG A 198 -27.92 -9.91 0.24
N VAL A 199 -28.14 -8.66 0.61
CA VAL A 199 -29.49 -8.11 0.85
C VAL A 199 -30.30 -8.12 -0.45
N SER A 200 -29.72 -7.66 -1.57
CA SER A 200 -30.36 -7.76 -2.90
C SER A 200 -30.82 -9.18 -3.21
N ALA A 201 -29.92 -10.15 -3.04
CA ALA A 201 -30.16 -11.55 -3.37
C ALA A 201 -31.24 -12.17 -2.46
N SER A 202 -31.31 -11.75 -1.20
CA SER A 202 -32.34 -12.19 -0.26
C SER A 202 -33.74 -11.67 -0.62
N HIS A 203 -33.83 -10.45 -1.16
CA HIS A 203 -35.10 -9.81 -1.54
C HIS A 203 -35.50 -10.05 -3.00
N ALA A 204 -34.68 -10.77 -3.77
CA ALA A 204 -34.96 -11.06 -5.17
C ALA A 204 -36.31 -11.77 -5.34
N ALA A 205 -37.12 -11.29 -6.28
CA ALA A 205 -38.41 -11.87 -6.62
C ALA A 205 -38.23 -13.31 -7.12
N ARG A 206 -39.06 -14.22 -6.59
CA ARG A 206 -39.03 -15.64 -6.91
C ARG A 206 -40.35 -16.05 -7.52
N ASP A 207 -40.30 -16.94 -8.49
CA ASP A 207 -41.50 -17.53 -9.06
C ASP A 207 -42.20 -18.40 -8.02
N LYS A 208 -43.52 -18.21 -7.87
CA LYS A 208 -44.35 -18.92 -6.89
C LYS A 208 -44.41 -20.42 -7.16
N LYS A 209 -44.28 -20.85 -8.42
CA LYS A 209 -44.40 -22.26 -8.81
C LYS A 209 -43.09 -23.01 -8.64
N THR A 210 -41.99 -22.43 -9.10
CA THR A 210 -40.68 -23.10 -9.09
C THR A 210 -39.80 -22.75 -7.88
N GLY A 211 -40.07 -21.64 -7.20
CA GLY A 211 -39.21 -21.11 -6.13
C GLY A 211 -37.88 -20.49 -6.64
N GLY A 212 -37.63 -20.56 -7.96
CA GLY A 212 -36.47 -19.98 -8.61
C GLY A 212 -36.54 -18.45 -8.68
N ILE A 213 -35.39 -17.80 -8.83
CA ILE A 213 -35.31 -16.35 -9.04
C ILE A 213 -35.94 -16.02 -10.41
N THR A 214 -36.79 -15.00 -10.46
CA THR A 214 -37.40 -14.55 -11.72
C THR A 214 -36.34 -14.01 -12.68
N SER A 215 -36.57 -14.11 -14.00
CA SER A 215 -35.61 -13.64 -15.00
C SER A 215 -35.28 -12.14 -14.85
N GLY A 216 -36.29 -11.31 -14.55
CA GLY A 216 -36.10 -9.87 -14.30
C GLY A 216 -35.23 -9.59 -13.07
N ALA A 217 -35.47 -10.31 -11.96
CA ALA A 217 -34.64 -10.23 -10.76
C ALA A 217 -33.21 -10.71 -11.02
N GLN A 218 -33.03 -11.77 -11.81
CA GLN A 218 -31.71 -12.27 -12.17
C GLN A 218 -30.89 -11.24 -12.97
N VAL A 219 -31.51 -10.57 -13.95
CA VAL A 219 -30.86 -9.50 -14.74
C VAL A 219 -30.49 -8.31 -13.84
N THR A 220 -31.38 -7.94 -12.92
CA THR A 220 -31.15 -6.83 -11.98
C THR A 220 -30.00 -7.15 -11.01
N LEU A 221 -29.99 -8.35 -10.42
CA LEU A 221 -28.89 -8.83 -9.57
C LEU A 221 -27.56 -8.90 -10.32
N SER A 222 -27.58 -9.34 -11.58
CA SER A 222 -26.39 -9.35 -12.42
C SER A 222 -25.85 -7.94 -12.67
N THR A 223 -26.74 -6.97 -12.88
CA THR A 223 -26.39 -5.55 -13.05
C THR A 223 -25.80 -4.97 -11.77
N ILE A 224 -26.42 -5.22 -10.61
CA ILE A 224 -25.90 -4.78 -9.31
C ILE A 224 -24.53 -5.39 -9.04
N SER A 225 -24.35 -6.69 -9.29
CA SER A 225 -23.05 -7.37 -9.13
C SER A 225 -21.98 -6.77 -10.04
N ARG A 226 -22.32 -6.47 -11.29
CA ARG A 226 -21.43 -5.82 -12.26
C ARG A 226 -21.01 -4.43 -11.80
N TYR A 227 -21.94 -3.60 -11.33
CA TYR A 227 -21.63 -2.27 -10.78
C TYR A 227 -20.85 -2.35 -9.47
N ASN A 228 -21.12 -3.33 -8.61
CA ASN A 228 -20.37 -3.54 -7.37
C ASN A 228 -18.90 -3.84 -7.67
N ARG A 229 -18.66 -4.71 -8.67
CA ARG A 229 -17.32 -5.00 -9.17
C ARG A 229 -16.66 -3.74 -9.73
N LEU A 230 -17.34 -3.06 -10.65
CA LEU A 230 -16.85 -1.85 -11.30
C LEU A 230 -16.50 -0.74 -10.28
N PHE A 231 -17.34 -0.56 -9.27
CA PHE A 231 -17.08 0.36 -8.16
C PHE A 231 -15.75 0.02 -7.48
N GLY A 232 -15.54 -1.25 -7.12
CA GLY A 232 -14.29 -1.71 -6.53
C GLY A 232 -13.08 -1.42 -7.41
N VAL A 233 -13.17 -1.68 -8.72
CA VAL A 233 -12.08 -1.39 -9.67
C VAL A 233 -11.72 0.10 -9.67
N LEU A 234 -12.71 0.96 -9.82
CA LEU A 234 -12.52 2.41 -9.95
C LEU A 234 -12.16 3.08 -8.63
N PHE A 235 -12.61 2.52 -7.49
CA PHE A 235 -12.21 2.95 -6.17
C PHE A 235 -10.74 2.60 -5.92
N TYR A 236 -10.33 1.34 -6.14
CA TYR A 236 -8.94 0.97 -5.93
C TYR A 236 -7.98 1.64 -6.91
N SER A 237 -8.42 1.95 -8.13
CA SER A 237 -7.61 2.72 -9.08
C SER A 237 -7.40 4.18 -8.67
N SER A 238 -8.32 4.77 -7.90
CA SER A 238 -8.16 6.14 -7.39
C SER A 238 -7.24 6.21 -6.16
N VAL A 239 -7.26 5.19 -5.29
CA VAL A 239 -6.49 5.20 -4.03
C VAL A 239 -5.15 4.46 -4.08
N SER A 240 -4.98 3.51 -5.02
CA SER A 240 -3.80 2.63 -5.06
C SER A 240 -2.91 2.89 -6.26
N ARG A 241 -1.62 3.18 -6.01
CA ARG A 241 -0.62 3.32 -7.08
C ARG A 241 -0.50 2.09 -7.98
N LYS A 242 -0.64 0.88 -7.41
CA LYS A 242 -0.62 -0.37 -8.20
C LYS A 242 -1.75 -0.37 -9.23
N HIS A 243 -2.91 0.14 -8.87
CA HIS A 243 -4.13 0.11 -9.69
C HIS A 243 -4.39 1.40 -10.47
N ALA A 244 -3.53 2.41 -10.33
CA ALA A 244 -3.68 3.70 -10.99
C ALA A 244 -3.74 3.59 -12.53
N ILE A 245 -3.11 2.56 -13.11
CA ILE A 245 -3.21 2.29 -14.56
C ILE A 245 -4.64 1.99 -15.01
N LEU A 246 -5.53 1.52 -14.13
CA LEU A 246 -6.94 1.25 -14.45
C LEU A 246 -7.79 2.52 -14.51
N ALA A 247 -7.21 3.67 -14.16
CA ALA A 247 -7.88 4.96 -14.19
C ALA A 247 -7.82 5.63 -15.57
N CYS A 248 -7.08 5.08 -16.54
CA CYS A 248 -6.99 5.64 -17.89
C CYS A 248 -8.18 5.24 -18.79
N ASP A 249 -8.36 5.97 -19.89
CA ASP A 249 -9.47 5.70 -20.83
C ASP A 249 -9.27 4.42 -21.63
N ASP A 250 -8.02 4.00 -21.84
CA ASP A 250 -7.68 2.70 -22.43
C ASP A 250 -8.14 1.54 -21.52
N ALA A 251 -8.01 1.70 -20.20
CA ALA A 251 -8.53 0.74 -19.24
C ALA A 251 -10.06 0.65 -19.30
N LEU A 252 -10.75 1.79 -19.43
CA LEU A 252 -12.21 1.79 -19.65
C LEU A 252 -12.59 1.08 -20.94
N ALA A 253 -11.86 1.31 -22.04
CA ALA A 253 -12.07 0.58 -23.29
C ALA A 253 -11.85 -0.94 -23.13
N GLY A 254 -10.82 -1.32 -22.36
CA GLY A 254 -10.52 -2.70 -22.03
C GLY A 254 -11.58 -3.37 -21.14
N LEU A 255 -12.17 -2.63 -20.19
CA LEU A 255 -13.31 -3.09 -19.38
C LEU A 255 -14.57 -3.28 -20.21
N MET A 256 -14.81 -2.39 -21.19
CA MET A 256 -15.93 -2.48 -22.12
C MET A 256 -15.79 -3.71 -23.04
N LYS A 257 -14.59 -3.94 -23.60
CA LYS A 257 -14.29 -5.13 -24.42
C LYS A 257 -14.55 -6.44 -23.66
N ARG A 258 -14.37 -6.43 -22.34
CA ARG A 258 -14.62 -7.57 -21.44
C ARG A 258 -16.07 -7.65 -20.93
N GLY A 259 -16.95 -6.74 -21.36
CA GLY A 259 -18.37 -6.72 -20.98
C GLY A 259 -18.63 -6.28 -19.53
N VAL A 260 -17.66 -5.62 -18.88
CA VAL A 260 -17.84 -5.09 -17.51
C VAL A 260 -18.65 -3.79 -17.54
N ILE A 261 -18.48 -2.98 -18.59
CA ILE A 261 -19.22 -1.74 -18.81
C ILE A 261 -19.82 -1.70 -20.22
N THR A 262 -20.90 -0.96 -20.38
CA THR A 262 -21.50 -0.67 -21.69
C THR A 262 -20.79 0.52 -22.36
N GLU A 263 -21.03 0.73 -23.66
CA GLU A 263 -20.49 1.89 -24.38
C GLU A 263 -21.02 3.22 -23.80
N ASP A 264 -22.30 3.27 -23.46
CA ASP A 264 -22.92 4.47 -22.86
C ASP A 264 -22.32 4.79 -21.49
N GLU A 265 -22.11 3.76 -20.66
CA GLU A 265 -21.46 3.90 -19.36
C GLU A 265 -20.01 4.37 -19.52
N ARG A 266 -19.28 3.83 -20.52
CA ARG A 266 -17.92 4.28 -20.83
C ARG A 266 -17.89 5.76 -21.22
N ALA A 267 -18.83 6.21 -22.05
CA ALA A 267 -18.91 7.60 -22.47
C ALA A 267 -19.17 8.55 -21.28
N ILE A 268 -20.00 8.14 -20.32
CA ILE A 268 -20.23 8.90 -19.10
C ILE A 268 -18.98 8.92 -18.21
N LEU A 269 -18.31 7.77 -18.02
CA LEU A 269 -17.13 7.66 -17.17
C LEU A 269 -15.92 8.39 -17.75
N SER A 270 -15.72 8.38 -19.06
CA SER A 270 -14.61 9.09 -19.72
C SER A 270 -14.74 10.60 -19.59
N ALA A 271 -15.97 11.13 -19.56
CA ALA A 271 -16.24 12.54 -19.33
C ALA A 271 -15.93 13.00 -17.89
N LEU A 272 -15.79 12.07 -16.94
CA LEU A 272 -15.56 12.37 -15.53
C LEU A 272 -14.08 12.27 -15.14
N PRO A 273 -13.63 13.11 -14.19
CA PRO A 273 -12.30 13.00 -13.60
C PRO A 273 -12.05 11.60 -13.01
N PRO A 274 -10.86 10.99 -13.21
CA PRO A 274 -10.61 9.61 -12.80
C PRO A 274 -10.85 9.33 -11.31
N ASN A 275 -10.56 10.32 -10.46
CA ASN A 275 -10.78 10.25 -9.00
C ASN A 275 -12.26 10.30 -8.60
N ARG A 276 -13.20 10.66 -9.49
CA ARG A 276 -14.63 10.75 -9.17
C ARG A 276 -15.50 9.70 -9.85
N ARG A 277 -14.94 8.89 -10.75
CA ARG A 277 -15.66 7.88 -11.53
C ARG A 277 -16.39 6.85 -10.64
N HIS A 278 -15.80 6.46 -9.52
CA HIS A 278 -16.42 5.49 -8.60
C HIS A 278 -17.68 6.04 -7.91
N HIS A 279 -17.78 7.34 -7.65
CA HIS A 279 -19.01 7.94 -7.09
C HIS A 279 -20.20 7.80 -8.04
N SER A 280 -19.98 7.97 -9.35
CA SER A 280 -21.05 7.77 -10.35
C SER A 280 -21.53 6.33 -10.38
N VAL A 281 -20.61 5.36 -10.23
CA VAL A 281 -21.00 3.94 -10.15
C VAL A 281 -21.77 3.63 -8.86
N ALA A 282 -21.44 4.27 -7.73
CA ALA A 282 -22.23 4.16 -6.51
C ALA A 282 -23.66 4.72 -6.69
N GLN A 283 -23.81 5.82 -7.42
CA GLN A 283 -25.14 6.33 -7.79
C GLN A 283 -25.88 5.34 -8.70
N TRP A 284 -25.21 4.74 -9.68
CA TRP A 284 -25.80 3.72 -10.56
C TRP A 284 -26.23 2.46 -9.80
N LEU A 285 -25.48 2.05 -8.77
CA LEU A 285 -25.90 0.98 -7.86
C LEU A 285 -27.25 1.32 -7.25
N THR A 286 -27.38 2.50 -6.64
CA THR A 286 -28.64 2.97 -6.03
C THR A 286 -29.78 2.97 -7.06
N LEU A 287 -29.56 3.54 -8.25
CA LEU A 287 -30.57 3.59 -9.30
C LEU A 287 -30.98 2.19 -9.79
N ALA A 288 -30.04 1.25 -9.88
CA ALA A 288 -30.34 -0.13 -10.27
C ALA A 288 -31.23 -0.82 -9.22
N PHE A 289 -31.02 -0.54 -7.94
CA PHE A 289 -31.89 -1.02 -6.86
C PHE A 289 -33.29 -0.45 -6.96
N LEU A 290 -33.42 0.88 -7.00
CA LEU A 290 -34.70 1.57 -7.07
C LEU A 290 -35.52 1.11 -8.28
N ARG A 291 -34.88 1.04 -9.44
CA ARG A 291 -35.54 0.55 -10.66
C ARG A 291 -35.94 -0.93 -10.55
N GLY A 292 -35.13 -1.75 -9.89
CA GLY A 292 -35.49 -3.14 -9.60
C GLY A 292 -36.72 -3.26 -8.71
N GLU A 293 -36.85 -2.37 -7.72
CA GLU A 293 -38.02 -2.31 -6.84
C GLU A 293 -39.28 -1.86 -7.58
N GLU A 294 -39.18 -0.78 -8.37
CA GLU A 294 -40.28 -0.27 -9.20
C GLU A 294 -40.82 -1.31 -10.19
N LEU A 295 -39.91 -2.12 -10.76
CA LEU A 295 -40.26 -3.21 -11.68
C LEU A 295 -40.77 -4.47 -10.97
N GLY A 296 -40.84 -4.49 -9.63
CA GLY A 296 -41.25 -5.66 -8.85
C GLY A 296 -40.26 -6.82 -8.91
N HIS A 297 -38.99 -6.54 -9.23
CA HIS A 297 -37.91 -7.53 -9.22
C HIS A 297 -37.39 -7.80 -7.81
N PHE A 298 -37.69 -6.93 -6.85
CA PHE A 298 -37.48 -7.15 -5.42
C PHE A 298 -38.81 -7.22 -4.69
N ARG A 299 -38.86 -8.03 -3.63
CA ARG A 299 -40.01 -8.07 -2.72
C ARG A 299 -40.02 -6.79 -1.89
N GLN A 300 -41.17 -6.13 -1.80
CA GLN A 300 -41.40 -4.94 -0.98
C GLN A 300 -41.56 -5.27 0.52
N GLU A 301 -40.84 -6.27 1.02
CA GLU A 301 -40.90 -6.67 2.42
C GLU A 301 -39.79 -5.92 3.19
N GLY A 302 -40.18 -4.94 4.01
CA GLY A 302 -39.29 -4.23 4.94
C GLY A 302 -38.63 -2.97 4.36
N ASN A 303 -37.67 -2.40 5.12
CA ASN A 303 -37.00 -1.13 4.82
C ASN A 303 -35.79 -1.33 3.89
N LEU A 304 -35.95 -2.10 2.80
CA LEU A 304 -34.87 -2.37 1.84
C LEU A 304 -34.31 -1.07 1.24
N HIS A 305 -35.23 -0.18 0.83
CA HIS A 305 -34.90 1.14 0.29
C HIS A 305 -33.99 1.92 1.24
N ASP A 306 -34.41 2.08 2.51
CA ASP A 306 -33.67 2.86 3.49
C ASP A 306 -32.31 2.25 3.81
N PHE A 307 -32.24 0.92 3.84
CA PHE A 307 -30.97 0.21 4.00
C PHE A 307 -30.01 0.49 2.84
N VAL A 308 -30.45 0.32 1.59
CA VAL A 308 -29.60 0.55 0.41
C VAL A 308 -29.13 2.01 0.35
N VAL A 309 -30.03 2.96 0.58
CA VAL A 309 -29.69 4.40 0.59
C VAL A 309 -28.68 4.71 1.69
N ALA A 310 -28.87 4.16 2.90
CA ALA A 310 -27.95 4.36 4.01
C ALA A 310 -26.55 3.78 3.70
N GLU A 311 -26.48 2.55 3.18
CA GLU A 311 -25.21 1.91 2.85
C GLU A 311 -24.46 2.64 1.72
N VAL A 312 -25.17 3.07 0.67
CA VAL A 312 -24.54 3.82 -0.42
C VAL A 312 -24.12 5.23 0.03
N ALA A 313 -24.92 5.90 0.85
CA ALA A 313 -24.53 7.19 1.43
C ALA A 313 -23.24 7.06 2.25
N GLN A 314 -23.11 5.98 3.04
CA GLN A 314 -21.88 5.73 3.77
C GLN A 314 -20.70 5.39 2.84
N LEU A 315 -20.93 4.72 1.71
CA LEU A 315 -19.89 4.47 0.69
C LEU A 315 -19.42 5.75 0.00
N LEU A 316 -20.29 6.75 -0.16
CA LEU A 316 -19.93 8.04 -0.78
C LEU A 316 -19.12 8.95 0.15
N VAL A 317 -19.28 8.78 1.47
CA VAL A 317 -18.53 9.53 2.49
C VAL A 317 -17.17 8.91 2.77
N SER A 318 -16.99 7.61 2.48
CA SER A 318 -15.76 6.85 2.72
C SER A 318 -14.73 7.09 1.61
#